data_AF-A0AA43Z8M2-F1
#
_entry.id   AF-A0AA43Z8M2-F1
#
_cell.length_a   1.000
_cell.length_b   1.000
_cell.length_c   1.000
_cell.angle_alpha   90.00
_cell.angle_beta   90.00
_cell.angle_gamma   90.00
#
_symmetry.space_group_name_H-M   'P 1'
#
loop_
_entity.id
_entity.type
_entity.pdbx_description
1 polymer ?
#
loop_
_entity_poly.entity_id
_entity_poly.type
_entity_poly.pdbx_seq_one_letter_code
_entity_poly.pdbx_strand_id
1 'polypeptide(L)'
;MHHLDLRRLILLLTITATLLTFANSFHASYQTLHRQLIAQTLEANRAYAAKLAHSTDAFLRAAQQQLAYSAALLPERLGQTERLDAEVARLKAQTGTFNGVFIVGADGRVQAAAPWGVGLVGSVLEAEGARRALAAREPLISTPYVGLRGHLLVFLSQPIFAPDGRYLGYVGGAIHLGQSDGSLQALLGNHYYQDGSQLYVVDGNRHLLHHQEPSRIGEVVSGNPAVEAVLRGEEGSRRVLDGTGIDMLAGYAPVAGTGWGVVAQRPSAATLAALDGLMLEILLAALPFFIPMLAALWWLSKLIVRPLRQLAITARHWEFVSAREQIRRVRAWYFEAEQLKFAMLDGLALLHGKLGRLNQENLTDPLTGLTNRRGLQLALERWQAQRRSFAVIAVDIDHFKQVNDSYGHDIGDRVLQHVSRLLASVSRSSDLICRGGGEEFTLLLPETSLEGALQVAERLRGLISHAPSPTGSFVTVSAGVAHWPGSAASVAAVLRLADEALYRAKRGGRNRAVMAGQTEVGSEDVPVG
;
A
#
# COMPACT_ATOMS: atom_id res chain seq x y z
N MET A 1 19.93 -0.06 19.59
CA MET A 1 18.63 -0.12 18.88
C MET A 1 18.89 0.01 17.38
N HIS A 2 18.55 -0.99 16.58
CA HIS A 2 18.68 -0.91 15.11
C HIS A 2 17.62 0.05 14.57
N HIS A 3 17.99 1.31 14.32
CA HIS A 3 17.09 2.23 13.63
C HIS A 3 16.85 1.73 12.20
N LEU A 4 15.58 1.59 11.84
CA LEU A 4 15.17 1.26 10.47
C LEU A 4 15.58 2.41 9.54
N ASP A 5 16.33 2.10 8.48
CA ASP A 5 16.66 3.06 7.42
C ASP A 5 15.35 3.51 6.72
N LEU A 6 15.27 4.79 6.34
CA LEU A 6 14.13 5.43 5.67
C LEU A 6 13.62 4.59 4.50
N ARG A 7 14.53 3.92 3.76
CA ARG A 7 14.16 3.00 2.68
C ARG A 7 13.30 1.84 3.15
N ARG A 8 13.66 1.20 4.27
CA ARG A 8 12.91 0.06 4.82
C ARG A 8 11.54 0.52 5.30
N LEU A 9 11.46 1.72 5.89
CA LEU A 9 10.21 2.29 6.38
C LEU A 9 9.24 2.62 5.23
N ILE A 10 9.73 3.28 4.17
CA ILE A 10 8.93 3.54 2.96
C ILE A 10 8.46 2.23 2.33
N LEU A 11 9.35 1.24 2.17
CA LEU A 11 8.97 -0.05 1.59
C LEU A 11 7.95 -0.81 2.43
N LEU A 12 8.14 -0.85 3.75
CA LEU A 12 7.19 -1.50 4.65
C LEU A 12 5.82 -0.83 4.51
N LEU A 13 5.76 0.50 4.59
CA LEU A 13 4.52 1.25 4.47
C LEU A 13 3.82 1.00 3.12
N THR A 14 4.54 1.09 2.00
CA THR A 14 3.94 0.92 0.68
C THR A 14 3.52 -0.51 0.41
N ILE A 15 4.32 -1.51 0.82
CA ILE A 15 3.96 -2.93 0.68
C ILE A 15 2.73 -3.25 1.55
N THR A 16 2.71 -2.80 2.81
CA THR A 16 1.56 -3.02 3.70
C THR A 16 0.30 -2.36 3.16
N ALA A 17 0.37 -1.11 2.70
CA ALA A 17 -0.78 -0.42 2.09
C ALA A 17 -1.28 -1.13 0.82
N THR A 18 -0.34 -1.60 -0.02
CA THR A 18 -0.66 -2.34 -1.25
C THR A 18 -1.32 -3.68 -0.94
N LEU A 19 -0.78 -4.45 0.00
CA LEU A 19 -1.36 -5.73 0.43
C LEU A 19 -2.74 -5.56 1.06
N LEU A 20 -2.91 -4.52 1.90
CA LEU A 20 -4.20 -4.22 2.51
C LEU A 20 -5.25 -3.84 1.46
N THR A 21 -4.86 -3.02 0.48
CA THR A 21 -5.74 -2.64 -0.63
C THR A 21 -6.11 -3.85 -1.47
N PHE A 22 -5.13 -4.70 -1.81
CA PHE A 22 -5.38 -5.95 -2.54
C PHE A 22 -6.32 -6.88 -1.78
N ALA A 23 -6.08 -7.11 -0.49
CA ALA A 23 -6.93 -7.95 0.34
C ALA A 23 -8.36 -7.42 0.44
N ASN A 24 -8.52 -6.09 0.60
CA ASN A 24 -9.83 -5.46 0.63
C ASN A 24 -10.56 -5.61 -0.71
N SER A 25 -9.89 -5.33 -1.83
CA SER A 25 -10.47 -5.50 -3.17
C SER A 25 -10.82 -6.97 -3.46
N PHE A 26 -9.96 -7.91 -3.08
CA PHE A 26 -10.21 -9.34 -3.24
C PHE A 26 -11.42 -9.79 -2.42
N HIS A 27 -11.54 -9.33 -1.17
CA HIS A 27 -12.70 -9.60 -0.32
C HIS A 27 -14.00 -8.99 -0.87
N ALA A 28 -13.94 -7.75 -1.37
CA ALA A 28 -15.07 -7.08 -2.00
C ALA A 28 -15.54 -7.82 -3.26
N SER A 29 -14.61 -8.28 -4.10
CA SER A 29 -14.90 -9.11 -5.27
C SER A 29 -15.55 -10.44 -4.88
N TYR A 30 -15.03 -11.13 -3.86
CA TYR A 30 -15.63 -12.36 -3.33
C TYR A 30 -17.08 -12.13 -2.90
N GLN A 31 -17.33 -11.11 -2.09
CA GLN A 31 -18.67 -10.78 -1.60
C GLN A 31 -19.64 -10.45 -2.75
N THR A 32 -19.16 -9.69 -3.74
CA THR A 32 -19.96 -9.30 -4.91
C THR A 32 -20.33 -10.52 -5.75
N LEU A 33 -19.34 -11.35 -6.07
CA LEU A 33 -19.54 -12.55 -6.89
C LEU A 33 -20.42 -13.58 -6.18
N HIS A 34 -20.24 -13.77 -4.88
CA HIS A 34 -21.10 -14.60 -4.04
C HIS A 34 -22.57 -14.16 -4.11
N ARG A 35 -22.84 -12.85 -3.90
CA ARG A 35 -24.20 -12.30 -3.98
C ARG A 35 -24.79 -12.44 -5.39
N GLN A 36 -23.97 -12.21 -6.42
CA GLN A 36 -24.40 -12.29 -7.81
C GLN A 36 -24.76 -13.73 -8.20
N LEU A 37 -23.96 -14.73 -7.82
CA LEU A 37 -24.25 -16.14 -8.06
C LEU A 37 -25.56 -16.58 -7.39
N ILE A 38 -25.80 -16.16 -6.15
CA ILE A 38 -27.05 -16.45 -5.44
C ILE A 38 -28.23 -15.79 -6.16
N ALA A 39 -28.14 -14.49 -6.46
CA ALA A 39 -29.22 -13.75 -7.11
C ALA A 39 -29.55 -14.31 -8.50
N GLN A 40 -28.53 -14.59 -9.32
CA GLN A 40 -28.71 -15.20 -10.64
C GLN A 40 -29.32 -16.60 -10.54
N THR A 41 -28.91 -17.42 -9.58
CA THR A 41 -29.48 -18.75 -9.38
C THR A 41 -30.95 -18.68 -8.94
N LEU A 42 -31.29 -17.78 -8.00
CA LEU A 42 -32.67 -17.56 -7.57
C LEU A 42 -33.56 -17.12 -8.72
N GLU A 43 -33.08 -16.19 -9.55
CA GLU A 43 -33.82 -15.68 -10.71
C GLU A 43 -33.95 -16.75 -11.81
N ALA A 44 -32.89 -17.53 -12.07
CA ALA A 44 -32.93 -18.64 -13.00
C ALA A 44 -33.94 -19.72 -12.56
N ASN A 45 -33.95 -20.08 -11.27
CA ASN A 45 -34.90 -21.04 -10.72
C ASN A 45 -36.33 -20.50 -10.75
N ARG A 46 -36.56 -19.19 -10.50
CA ARG A 46 -37.87 -18.55 -10.64
C ARG A 46 -38.37 -18.66 -12.08
N ALA A 47 -37.56 -18.21 -13.04
CA ALA A 47 -37.91 -18.22 -14.45
C ALA A 47 -38.16 -19.64 -14.96
N TYR A 48 -37.38 -20.62 -14.50
CA TYR A 48 -37.58 -22.02 -14.85
C TYR A 48 -38.88 -22.58 -14.27
N ALA A 49 -39.17 -22.34 -12.99
CA ALA A 49 -40.43 -22.74 -12.35
C ALA A 49 -41.64 -22.09 -13.05
N ALA A 50 -41.58 -20.79 -13.35
CA ALA A 50 -42.63 -20.06 -14.06
C ALA A 50 -42.87 -20.58 -15.47
N LYS A 51 -41.80 -20.82 -16.23
CA LYS A 51 -41.90 -21.41 -17.57
C LYS A 51 -42.56 -22.79 -17.51
N LEU A 52 -42.15 -23.62 -16.58
CA LEU A 52 -42.72 -24.97 -16.44
C LEU A 52 -44.18 -24.91 -15.98
N ALA A 53 -44.52 -24.06 -15.00
CA ALA A 53 -45.89 -23.86 -14.55
C ALA A 53 -46.80 -23.39 -15.69
N HIS A 54 -46.35 -22.42 -16.50
CA HIS A 54 -47.09 -21.95 -17.66
C HIS A 54 -47.26 -23.05 -18.73
N SER A 55 -46.23 -23.87 -18.93
CA SER A 55 -46.28 -24.98 -19.89
C SER A 55 -47.22 -26.10 -19.42
N THR A 56 -47.22 -26.41 -18.12
CA THR A 56 -48.13 -27.36 -17.48
C THR A 56 -49.57 -26.87 -17.54
N ASP A 57 -49.81 -25.59 -17.26
CA ASP A 57 -51.12 -24.96 -17.39
C ASP A 57 -51.63 -25.02 -18.85
N ALA A 58 -50.80 -24.64 -19.83
CA ALA A 58 -51.14 -24.74 -21.24
C ALA A 58 -51.48 -26.19 -21.67
N PHE A 59 -50.70 -27.16 -21.19
CA PHE A 59 -50.95 -28.58 -21.43
C PHE A 59 -52.29 -29.04 -20.85
N LEU A 60 -52.59 -28.70 -19.59
CA LEU A 60 -53.84 -29.08 -18.94
C LEU A 60 -55.05 -28.39 -19.59
N ARG A 61 -54.93 -27.12 -19.97
CA ARG A 61 -55.97 -26.39 -20.72
C ARG A 61 -56.22 -27.02 -22.08
N ALA A 62 -55.19 -27.42 -22.81
CA ALA A 62 -55.34 -28.13 -24.09
C ALA A 62 -56.02 -29.50 -23.90
N ALA A 63 -55.65 -30.25 -22.87
CA ALA A 63 -56.30 -31.51 -22.51
C ALA A 63 -57.79 -31.31 -22.18
N GLN A 64 -58.12 -30.29 -21.38
CA GLN A 64 -59.49 -29.93 -21.04
C GLN A 64 -60.30 -29.50 -22.26
N GLN A 65 -59.70 -28.72 -23.17
CA GLN A 65 -60.33 -28.32 -24.44
C GLN A 65 -60.61 -29.51 -25.36
N GLN A 66 -59.71 -30.51 -25.39
CA GLN A 66 -59.92 -31.73 -26.15
C GLN A 66 -61.15 -32.50 -25.63
N LEU A 67 -61.29 -32.62 -24.30
CA LEU A 67 -62.48 -33.19 -23.66
C LEU A 67 -63.73 -32.33 -23.90
N ALA A 68 -63.62 -31.00 -23.86
CA ALA A 68 -64.70 -30.06 -24.14
C ALA A 68 -65.27 -30.21 -25.55
N TYR A 69 -64.40 -30.32 -26.55
CA TYR A 69 -64.81 -30.55 -27.92
C TYR A 69 -65.54 -31.89 -28.09
N SER A 70 -65.01 -32.96 -27.49
CA SER A 70 -65.69 -34.26 -27.50
C SER A 70 -67.04 -34.22 -26.79
N ALA A 71 -67.12 -33.58 -25.61
CA ALA A 71 -68.36 -33.43 -24.86
C ALA A 71 -69.47 -32.73 -25.66
N ALA A 72 -69.12 -31.76 -26.49
CA ALA A 72 -70.08 -31.05 -27.35
C ALA A 72 -70.64 -31.93 -28.49
N LEU A 73 -69.90 -32.95 -28.94
CA LEU A 73 -70.32 -33.86 -30.03
C LEU A 73 -71.09 -35.09 -29.53
N LEU A 74 -70.97 -35.42 -28.25
CA LEU A 74 -71.54 -36.64 -27.67
C LEU A 74 -73.08 -36.67 -27.58
N PRO A 75 -73.83 -35.56 -27.39
CA PRO A 75 -75.28 -35.60 -27.26
C PRO A 75 -75.99 -36.31 -28.43
N GLU A 76 -75.50 -36.13 -29.67
CA GLU A 76 -76.05 -36.75 -30.88
C GLU A 76 -75.58 -38.20 -31.10
N ARG A 77 -74.60 -38.67 -30.32
CA ARG A 77 -73.94 -39.97 -30.46
C ARG A 77 -74.27 -40.94 -29.32
N LEU A 78 -74.89 -40.45 -28.25
CA LEU A 78 -75.30 -41.26 -27.12
C LEU A 78 -76.27 -42.38 -27.55
N GLY A 79 -75.95 -43.61 -27.17
CA GLY A 79 -76.68 -44.83 -27.57
C GLY A 79 -76.12 -45.57 -28.79
N GLN A 80 -75.10 -45.02 -29.47
CA GLN A 80 -74.42 -45.68 -30.58
C GLN A 80 -73.03 -46.17 -30.13
N THR A 81 -72.95 -47.39 -29.61
CA THR A 81 -71.75 -47.96 -28.97
C THR A 81 -70.50 -47.82 -29.85
N GLU A 82 -70.58 -48.15 -31.14
CA GLU A 82 -69.44 -48.03 -32.08
C GLU A 82 -68.90 -46.59 -32.18
N ARG A 83 -69.77 -45.57 -32.13
CA ARG A 83 -69.33 -44.16 -32.20
C ARG A 83 -68.72 -43.69 -30.88
N LEU A 84 -69.22 -44.17 -29.75
CA LEU A 84 -68.63 -43.89 -28.44
C LEU A 84 -67.25 -44.52 -28.32
N ASP A 85 -67.09 -45.77 -28.76
CA ASP A 85 -65.82 -46.50 -28.77
C ASP A 85 -64.79 -45.84 -29.71
N ALA A 86 -65.21 -45.39 -30.88
CA ALA A 86 -64.34 -44.64 -31.79
C ALA A 86 -63.89 -43.30 -31.18
N GLU A 87 -64.76 -42.63 -30.43
CA GLU A 87 -64.45 -41.34 -29.80
C GLU A 87 -63.44 -41.48 -28.65
N VAL A 88 -63.62 -42.46 -27.75
CA VAL A 88 -62.63 -42.71 -26.68
C VAL A 88 -61.29 -43.19 -27.24
N ALA A 89 -61.30 -43.97 -28.32
CA ALA A 89 -60.09 -44.41 -28.99
C ALA A 89 -59.34 -43.23 -29.65
N ARG A 90 -60.08 -42.32 -30.32
CA ARG A 90 -59.53 -41.08 -30.86
C ARG A 90 -58.87 -40.25 -29.77
N LEU A 91 -59.59 -39.97 -28.67
CA LEU A 91 -59.08 -39.19 -27.55
C LEU A 91 -57.80 -39.80 -26.94
N LYS A 92 -57.75 -41.13 -26.80
CA LYS A 92 -56.60 -41.87 -26.26
C LYS A 92 -55.36 -41.83 -27.18
N ALA A 93 -55.56 -41.87 -28.51
CA ALA A 93 -54.49 -42.01 -29.49
C ALA A 93 -54.05 -40.70 -30.15
N GLN A 94 -54.88 -39.66 -30.15
CA GLN A 94 -54.65 -38.43 -30.92
C GLN A 94 -53.41 -37.64 -30.47
N THR A 95 -53.24 -37.48 -29.16
CA THR A 95 -52.20 -36.60 -28.57
C THR A 95 -51.29 -37.33 -27.60
N GLY A 96 -51.64 -38.56 -27.19
CA GLY A 96 -50.96 -39.27 -26.11
C GLY A 96 -51.19 -38.68 -24.71
N THR A 97 -51.99 -37.61 -24.58
CA THR A 97 -52.24 -36.89 -23.32
C THR A 97 -52.78 -37.79 -22.21
N PHE A 98 -53.75 -38.66 -22.54
CA PHE A 98 -54.45 -39.49 -21.58
C PHE A 98 -53.94 -40.93 -21.61
N ASN A 99 -53.74 -41.54 -20.44
CA ASN A 99 -53.45 -42.97 -20.28
C ASN A 99 -54.72 -43.82 -20.39
N GLY A 100 -55.87 -43.25 -20.03
CA GLY A 100 -57.19 -43.87 -20.22
C GLY A 100 -58.26 -42.81 -20.41
N VAL A 101 -59.28 -43.12 -21.21
CA VAL A 101 -60.40 -42.21 -21.50
C VAL A 101 -61.71 -42.96 -21.29
N PHE A 102 -62.69 -42.28 -20.70
CA PHE A 102 -63.97 -42.86 -20.30
C PHE A 102 -65.11 -41.92 -20.66
N ILE A 103 -66.22 -42.49 -21.14
CA ILE A 103 -67.51 -41.80 -21.25
C ILE A 103 -68.42 -42.46 -20.22
N VAL A 104 -68.97 -41.66 -19.31
CA VAL A 104 -69.79 -42.13 -18.19
C VAL A 104 -71.15 -41.46 -18.27
N GLY A 105 -72.21 -42.26 -18.16
CA GLY A 105 -73.59 -41.76 -18.18
C GLY A 105 -73.98 -41.03 -16.89
N ALA A 106 -75.12 -40.34 -16.91
CA ALA A 106 -75.68 -39.67 -15.74
C ALA A 106 -76.03 -40.61 -14.57
N ASP A 107 -76.17 -41.91 -14.85
CA ASP A 107 -76.35 -42.99 -13.87
C ASP A 107 -75.03 -43.49 -13.25
N GLY A 108 -73.90 -42.92 -13.66
CA GLY A 108 -72.56 -43.27 -13.18
C GLY A 108 -71.97 -44.52 -13.84
N ARG A 109 -72.64 -45.11 -14.84
CA ARG A 109 -72.14 -46.29 -15.56
C ARG A 109 -71.24 -45.89 -16.73
N VAL A 110 -70.13 -46.59 -16.89
CA VAL A 110 -69.22 -46.38 -18.04
C VAL A 110 -69.87 -46.89 -19.32
N GLN A 111 -70.04 -46.02 -20.30
CA GLN A 111 -70.63 -46.35 -21.61
C GLN A 111 -69.58 -46.74 -22.65
N ALA A 112 -68.39 -46.15 -22.58
CA ALA A 112 -67.24 -46.50 -23.42
C ALA A 112 -65.93 -46.19 -22.70
N ALA A 113 -64.88 -46.96 -23.00
CA ALA A 113 -63.56 -46.76 -22.41
C ALA A 113 -62.42 -47.19 -23.35
N ALA A 114 -61.31 -46.45 -23.31
CA ALA A 114 -60.06 -46.81 -23.99
C ALA A 114 -58.87 -46.71 -23.00
N PRO A 115 -57.89 -47.64 -23.02
CA PRO A 115 -57.76 -48.79 -23.92
C PRO A 115 -58.84 -49.86 -23.71
N TRP A 116 -59.20 -50.58 -24.77
CA TRP A 116 -60.20 -51.64 -24.73
C TRP A 116 -59.67 -52.84 -23.91
N GLY A 117 -60.50 -53.41 -23.03
CA GLY A 117 -60.11 -54.57 -22.21
C GLY A 117 -60.00 -54.35 -20.70
N VAL A 118 -60.33 -53.15 -20.19
CA VAL A 118 -60.32 -52.88 -18.73
C VAL A 118 -61.56 -53.46 -18.00
N GLY A 119 -62.51 -54.08 -18.70
CA GLY A 119 -63.71 -54.68 -18.08
C GLY A 119 -64.59 -53.68 -17.32
N LEU A 120 -64.45 -52.38 -17.63
CA LEU A 120 -65.15 -51.29 -16.95
C LEU A 120 -66.46 -50.88 -17.63
N VAL A 121 -66.67 -51.23 -18.89
CA VAL A 121 -67.90 -50.88 -19.62
C VAL A 121 -69.09 -51.56 -18.93
N GLY A 122 -70.10 -50.76 -18.55
CA GLY A 122 -71.29 -51.19 -17.82
C GLY A 122 -71.16 -51.18 -16.29
N SER A 123 -69.94 -51.03 -15.74
CA SER A 123 -69.72 -50.90 -14.29
C SER A 123 -69.81 -49.44 -13.83
N VAL A 124 -70.03 -49.24 -12.53
CA VAL A 124 -70.01 -47.92 -11.89
C VAL A 124 -68.57 -47.57 -11.53
N LEU A 125 -68.09 -46.41 -11.98
CA LEU A 125 -66.72 -45.99 -11.73
C LEU A 125 -66.63 -45.33 -10.34
N GLU A 126 -66.21 -46.09 -9.32
CA GLU A 126 -66.17 -45.62 -7.92
C GLU A 126 -64.94 -44.75 -7.58
N ALA A 127 -63.99 -44.62 -8.50
CA ALA A 127 -62.79 -43.83 -8.31
C ALA A 127 -63.10 -42.38 -7.88
N GLU A 128 -62.30 -41.80 -6.98
CA GLU A 128 -62.58 -40.49 -6.39
C GLU A 128 -62.81 -39.39 -7.44
N GLY A 129 -61.95 -39.33 -8.46
CA GLY A 129 -62.09 -38.38 -9.57
C GLY A 129 -63.39 -38.55 -10.36
N ALA A 130 -63.83 -39.79 -10.56
CA ALA A 130 -65.08 -40.10 -11.25
C ALA A 130 -66.31 -39.68 -10.44
N ARG A 131 -66.32 -39.98 -9.13
CA ARG A 131 -67.39 -39.54 -8.23
C ARG A 131 -67.48 -38.01 -8.15
N ARG A 132 -66.35 -37.31 -8.07
CA ARG A 132 -66.34 -35.85 -8.04
C ARG A 132 -66.82 -35.26 -9.37
N ALA A 133 -66.43 -35.81 -10.51
CA ALA A 133 -66.90 -35.37 -11.82
C ALA A 133 -68.43 -35.46 -11.95
N LEU A 134 -69.01 -36.59 -11.52
CA LEU A 134 -70.46 -36.81 -11.54
C LEU A 134 -71.23 -35.85 -10.62
N ALA A 135 -70.65 -35.53 -9.46
CA ALA A 135 -71.24 -34.62 -8.48
C ALA A 135 -71.13 -33.14 -8.88
N ALA A 136 -69.97 -32.72 -9.38
CA ALA A 136 -69.66 -31.32 -9.68
C ALA A 136 -70.39 -30.82 -10.94
N ARG A 137 -70.54 -31.68 -11.96
CA ARG A 137 -71.19 -31.35 -13.25
C ARG A 137 -70.61 -30.12 -13.97
N GLU A 138 -69.34 -29.84 -13.72
CA GLU A 138 -68.55 -28.76 -14.31
C GLU A 138 -67.18 -29.29 -14.76
N PRO A 139 -66.45 -28.57 -15.61
CA PRO A 139 -65.07 -28.91 -15.96
C PRO A 139 -64.22 -29.07 -14.69
N LEU A 140 -63.63 -30.25 -14.49
CA LEU A 140 -62.92 -30.56 -13.24
C LEU A 140 -61.58 -31.24 -13.53
N ILE A 141 -60.55 -30.76 -12.84
CA ILE A 141 -59.26 -31.44 -12.67
C ILE A 141 -59.21 -31.95 -11.23
N SER A 142 -59.13 -33.27 -11.04
CA SER A 142 -59.15 -33.85 -9.70
C SER A 142 -57.87 -33.56 -8.93
N THR A 143 -57.94 -33.63 -7.61
CA THR A 143 -56.74 -33.90 -6.82
C THR A 143 -56.17 -35.26 -7.21
N PRO A 144 -54.87 -35.51 -7.02
CA PRO A 144 -54.27 -36.81 -7.28
C PRO A 144 -54.87 -37.87 -6.37
N TYR A 145 -55.15 -39.04 -6.92
CA TYR A 145 -55.61 -40.19 -6.16
C TYR A 145 -55.09 -41.48 -6.78
N VAL A 146 -55.12 -42.57 -6.00
CA VAL A 146 -54.71 -43.89 -6.46
C VAL A 146 -55.85 -44.52 -7.26
N GLY A 147 -55.61 -44.78 -8.54
CA GLY A 147 -56.57 -45.45 -9.41
C GLY A 147 -56.73 -46.94 -9.09
N LEU A 148 -57.66 -47.61 -9.77
CA LEU A 148 -58.00 -49.03 -9.56
C LEU A 148 -56.81 -50.01 -9.70
N ARG A 149 -55.76 -49.61 -10.42
CA ARG A 149 -54.54 -50.41 -10.64
C ARG A 149 -53.37 -50.02 -9.72
N GLY A 150 -53.62 -49.21 -8.69
CA GLY A 150 -52.58 -48.79 -7.75
C GLY A 150 -51.68 -47.65 -8.24
N HIS A 151 -51.92 -47.09 -9.42
CA HIS A 151 -51.15 -45.95 -9.94
C HIS A 151 -51.75 -44.62 -9.49
N LEU A 152 -50.88 -43.69 -9.07
CA LEU A 152 -51.28 -42.32 -8.80
C LEU A 152 -51.63 -41.62 -10.12
N LEU A 153 -52.78 -40.96 -10.16
CA LEU A 153 -53.26 -40.30 -11.37
C LEU A 153 -54.05 -39.03 -11.05
N VAL A 154 -54.16 -38.18 -12.07
CA VAL A 154 -55.04 -37.02 -12.09
C VAL A 154 -56.13 -37.27 -13.13
N PHE A 155 -57.37 -36.97 -12.78
CA PHE A 155 -58.52 -37.16 -13.65
C PHE A 155 -59.04 -35.81 -14.13
N LEU A 156 -59.11 -35.64 -15.45
CA LEU A 156 -59.75 -34.50 -16.08
C LEU A 156 -61.13 -34.93 -16.56
N SER A 157 -62.15 -34.12 -16.33
CA SER A 157 -63.50 -34.43 -16.75
C SER A 157 -64.21 -33.21 -17.30
N GLN A 158 -65.09 -33.46 -18.27
CA GLN A 158 -65.95 -32.47 -18.87
C GLN A 158 -67.39 -33.00 -18.88
N PRO A 159 -68.38 -32.24 -18.35
CA PRO A 159 -69.77 -32.63 -18.37
C PRO A 159 -70.34 -32.63 -19.79
N ILE A 160 -71.25 -33.56 -20.05
CA ILE A 160 -72.02 -33.68 -21.30
C ILE A 160 -73.45 -33.23 -20.99
N PHE A 161 -73.93 -32.25 -21.72
CA PHE A 161 -75.29 -31.74 -21.62
C PHE A 161 -76.03 -31.94 -22.95
N ALA A 162 -77.31 -32.31 -22.87
CA ALA A 162 -78.20 -32.26 -24.02
C ALA A 162 -78.45 -30.81 -24.45
N PRO A 163 -78.92 -30.57 -25.69
CA PRO A 163 -79.29 -29.24 -26.17
C PRO A 163 -80.35 -28.53 -25.31
N ASP A 164 -81.16 -29.31 -24.57
CA ASP A 164 -82.19 -28.83 -23.62
C ASP A 164 -81.62 -28.50 -22.22
N GLY A 165 -80.30 -28.64 -22.00
CA GLY A 165 -79.63 -28.41 -20.73
C GLY A 165 -79.64 -29.60 -19.76
N ARG A 166 -80.23 -30.74 -20.13
CA ARG A 166 -80.24 -31.94 -19.27
C ARG A 166 -78.85 -32.57 -19.20
N TYR A 167 -78.40 -32.90 -17.98
CA TYR A 167 -77.12 -33.59 -17.76
C TYR A 167 -77.19 -35.04 -18.26
N LEU A 168 -76.28 -35.43 -19.15
CA LEU A 168 -76.22 -36.76 -19.75
C LEU A 168 -75.09 -37.62 -19.20
N GLY A 169 -74.16 -37.03 -18.46
CA GLY A 169 -72.96 -37.69 -17.95
C GLY A 169 -71.72 -36.83 -18.16
N TYR A 170 -70.55 -37.46 -18.29
CA TYR A 170 -69.30 -36.75 -18.55
C TYR A 170 -68.36 -37.60 -19.43
N VAL A 171 -67.45 -36.90 -20.14
CA VAL A 171 -66.27 -37.52 -20.75
C VAL A 171 -65.06 -37.15 -19.89
N GLY A 172 -64.20 -38.11 -19.61
CA GLY A 172 -63.03 -37.86 -18.77
C GLY A 172 -61.82 -38.67 -19.19
N GLY A 173 -60.64 -38.13 -18.88
CA GLY A 173 -59.36 -38.71 -19.19
C GLY A 173 -58.50 -38.80 -17.94
N ALA A 174 -57.88 -39.96 -17.72
CA ALA A 174 -56.90 -40.18 -16.67
C ALA A 174 -55.49 -39.93 -17.19
N ILE A 175 -54.70 -39.16 -16.43
CA ILE A 175 -53.28 -38.92 -16.66
C ILE A 175 -52.52 -39.52 -15.48
N HIS A 176 -51.68 -40.53 -15.74
CA HIS A 176 -50.85 -41.15 -14.71
C HIS A 176 -49.70 -40.22 -14.30
N LEU A 177 -49.38 -40.21 -13.02
CA LEU A 177 -48.23 -39.52 -12.46
C LEU A 177 -47.10 -40.52 -12.20
N GLY A 178 -45.85 -40.14 -12.48
CA GLY A 178 -44.65 -40.94 -12.18
C GLY A 178 -44.29 -42.04 -13.17
N GLN A 179 -45.09 -42.30 -14.21
CA GLN A 179 -44.72 -43.23 -15.29
C GLN A 179 -43.97 -42.51 -16.42
N SER A 180 -42.90 -43.12 -16.95
CA SER A 180 -42.01 -42.58 -17.99
C SER A 180 -42.69 -42.26 -19.33
N ASP A 181 -43.84 -42.88 -19.60
CA ASP A 181 -44.42 -42.90 -20.94
C ASP A 181 -45.50 -41.83 -21.16
N GLY A 182 -45.81 -41.01 -20.14
CA GLY A 182 -46.85 -39.98 -20.19
C GLY A 182 -46.36 -38.63 -20.71
N SER A 183 -47.17 -37.94 -21.52
CA SER A 183 -46.84 -36.61 -22.06
C SER A 183 -46.58 -35.55 -20.98
N LEU A 184 -47.30 -35.62 -19.86
CA LEU A 184 -47.08 -34.73 -18.72
C LEU A 184 -45.71 -35.00 -18.06
N GLN A 185 -45.30 -36.27 -17.98
CA GLN A 185 -43.98 -36.63 -17.47
C GLN A 185 -42.87 -36.20 -18.44
N ALA A 186 -43.08 -36.30 -19.76
CA ALA A 186 -42.11 -35.79 -20.73
C ALA A 186 -41.92 -34.26 -20.61
N LEU A 187 -42.98 -33.53 -20.25
CA LEU A 187 -42.93 -32.09 -20.00
C LEU A 187 -42.19 -31.75 -18.69
N LEU A 188 -42.46 -32.50 -17.61
CA LEU A 188 -41.93 -32.23 -16.27
C LEU A 188 -40.55 -32.86 -16.02
N GLY A 189 -40.23 -33.98 -16.67
CA GLY A 189 -39.10 -34.85 -16.36
C GLY A 189 -37.80 -34.56 -17.11
N ASN A 190 -37.80 -33.72 -18.15
CA ASN A 190 -36.58 -33.32 -18.85
C ASN A 190 -35.84 -32.22 -18.05
N HIS A 191 -35.09 -32.63 -17.03
CA HIS A 191 -34.22 -31.76 -16.26
C HIS A 191 -32.74 -32.08 -16.55
N TYR A 192 -31.99 -31.09 -17.02
CA TYR A 192 -30.61 -31.28 -17.51
C TYR A 192 -29.52 -31.00 -16.46
N TYR A 193 -29.88 -30.60 -15.24
CA TYR A 193 -28.90 -30.27 -14.20
C TYR A 193 -28.52 -31.52 -13.39
N GLN A 194 -27.22 -31.81 -13.32
CA GLN A 194 -26.66 -32.93 -12.53
C GLN A 194 -26.05 -32.47 -11.20
N ASP A 195 -26.34 -31.23 -10.77
CA ASP A 195 -25.65 -30.54 -9.67
C ASP A 195 -26.40 -30.63 -8.34
N GLY A 196 -27.18 -31.69 -8.13
CA GLY A 196 -28.10 -31.82 -6.98
C GLY A 196 -29.31 -30.89 -7.04
N SER A 197 -29.58 -30.28 -8.21
CA SER A 197 -30.78 -29.48 -8.44
C SER A 197 -32.01 -30.38 -8.43
N GLN A 198 -33.06 -29.97 -7.73
CA GLN A 198 -34.30 -30.73 -7.60
C GLN A 198 -35.44 -29.93 -8.22
N LEU A 199 -36.28 -30.64 -8.97
CA LEU A 199 -37.51 -30.13 -9.54
C LEU A 199 -38.65 -31.01 -9.09
N TYR A 200 -39.70 -30.38 -8.56
CA TYR A 200 -40.89 -31.11 -8.15
C TYR A 200 -42.16 -30.26 -8.27
N VAL A 201 -43.29 -30.94 -8.33
CA VAL A 201 -44.62 -30.34 -8.42
C VAL A 201 -45.44 -30.80 -7.22
N VAL A 202 -46.18 -29.89 -6.60
CA VAL A 202 -47.05 -30.16 -5.45
C VAL A 202 -48.50 -29.82 -5.77
N ASP A 203 -49.47 -30.54 -5.20
CA ASP A 203 -50.88 -30.12 -5.19
C ASP A 203 -51.22 -29.21 -3.99
N GLY A 204 -52.47 -28.75 -3.93
CA GLY A 204 -53.02 -27.97 -2.82
C GLY A 204 -52.99 -28.66 -1.45
N ASN A 205 -52.84 -29.98 -1.41
CA ASN A 205 -52.70 -30.77 -0.18
C ASN A 205 -51.24 -31.05 0.19
N ARG A 206 -50.28 -30.48 -0.55
CA ARG A 206 -48.83 -30.67 -0.42
C ARG A 206 -48.32 -32.04 -0.86
N HIS A 207 -49.10 -32.82 -1.61
CA HIS A 207 -48.62 -34.07 -2.19
C HIS A 207 -47.69 -33.82 -3.36
N LEU A 208 -46.57 -34.55 -3.43
CA LEU A 208 -45.67 -34.57 -4.57
C LEU A 208 -46.35 -35.24 -5.79
N LEU A 209 -46.57 -34.46 -6.84
CA LEU A 209 -47.11 -34.94 -8.12
C LEU A 209 -46.02 -35.44 -9.05
N HIS A 210 -44.86 -34.81 -8.95
CA HIS A 210 -43.69 -35.12 -9.73
C HIS A 210 -42.45 -34.85 -8.88
N HIS A 211 -41.48 -35.74 -8.96
CA HIS A 211 -40.17 -35.62 -8.33
C HIS A 211 -39.16 -36.44 -9.15
N GLN A 212 -37.88 -36.05 -9.16
CA GLN A 212 -36.82 -36.76 -9.89
C GLN A 212 -36.66 -38.22 -9.42
N GLU A 213 -36.82 -38.42 -8.12
CA GLU A 213 -36.89 -39.74 -7.50
C GLU A 213 -38.35 -40.22 -7.44
N PRO A 214 -38.75 -41.24 -8.24
CA PRO A 214 -40.16 -41.63 -8.38
C PRO A 214 -40.78 -42.20 -7.10
N SER A 215 -39.97 -42.74 -6.18
CA SER A 215 -40.44 -43.30 -4.90
C SER A 215 -41.07 -42.25 -3.97
N ARG A 216 -40.72 -40.97 -4.16
CA ARG A 216 -41.24 -39.86 -3.35
C ARG A 216 -42.57 -39.30 -3.84
N ILE A 217 -43.01 -39.70 -5.03
CA ILE A 217 -44.29 -39.23 -5.60
C ILE A 217 -45.43 -39.71 -4.70
N GLY A 218 -46.30 -38.80 -4.29
CA GLY A 218 -47.37 -39.01 -3.32
C GLY A 218 -47.03 -38.65 -1.87
N GLU A 219 -45.75 -38.41 -1.53
CA GLU A 219 -45.37 -37.92 -0.19
C GLU A 219 -45.90 -36.50 0.05
N VAL A 220 -46.23 -36.19 1.31
CA VAL A 220 -46.63 -34.84 1.74
C VAL A 220 -45.37 -34.03 2.08
N VAL A 221 -45.15 -32.92 1.38
CA VAL A 221 -44.06 -31.99 1.69
C VAL A 221 -44.49 -31.04 2.80
N SER A 222 -43.82 -31.11 3.94
CA SER A 222 -44.04 -30.20 5.07
C SER A 222 -42.79 -29.39 5.42
N GLY A 223 -42.98 -28.14 5.83
CA GLY A 223 -41.91 -27.29 6.35
C GLY A 223 -41.08 -26.53 5.32
N ASN A 224 -41.47 -26.53 4.03
CA ASN A 224 -40.78 -25.74 3.01
C ASN A 224 -41.51 -24.41 2.72
N PRO A 225 -40.91 -23.24 3.04
CA PRO A 225 -41.54 -21.94 2.80
C PRO A 225 -41.85 -21.63 1.33
N ALA A 226 -41.11 -22.21 0.38
CA ALA A 226 -41.38 -22.05 -1.05
C ALA A 226 -42.67 -22.77 -1.47
N VAL A 227 -42.93 -23.96 -0.89
CA VAL A 227 -44.18 -24.70 -1.08
C VAL A 227 -45.36 -23.90 -0.52
N GLU A 228 -45.22 -23.36 0.70
CA GLU A 228 -46.28 -22.55 1.30
C GLU A 228 -46.57 -21.27 0.50
N ALA A 229 -45.55 -20.64 -0.09
CA ALA A 229 -45.73 -19.45 -0.92
C ALA A 229 -46.45 -19.76 -2.24
N VAL A 230 -46.04 -20.83 -2.94
CA VAL A 230 -46.67 -21.19 -4.21
C VAL A 230 -48.13 -21.63 -4.03
N LEU A 231 -48.46 -22.29 -2.91
CA LEU A 231 -49.84 -22.67 -2.59
C LEU A 231 -50.74 -21.49 -2.24
N ARG A 232 -50.17 -20.35 -1.83
CA ARG A 232 -50.90 -19.06 -1.73
C ARG A 232 -51.07 -18.35 -3.08
N GLY A 233 -50.59 -18.96 -4.17
CA GLY A 233 -50.64 -18.37 -5.52
C GLY A 233 -49.53 -17.35 -5.78
N GLU A 234 -48.45 -17.35 -4.98
CA GLU A 234 -47.31 -16.45 -5.20
C GLU A 234 -46.32 -17.06 -6.21
N GLU A 235 -45.82 -16.25 -7.13
CA GLU A 235 -44.63 -16.56 -7.94
C GLU A 235 -43.42 -15.82 -7.33
N GLY A 236 -42.28 -16.50 -7.18
CA GLY A 236 -41.09 -15.86 -6.65
C GLY A 236 -39.89 -16.77 -6.49
N SER A 237 -38.88 -16.27 -5.79
CA SER A 237 -37.71 -17.03 -5.39
C SER A 237 -37.30 -16.68 -3.98
N ARG A 238 -36.71 -17.66 -3.29
CA ARG A 238 -36.25 -17.52 -1.92
C ARG A 238 -35.19 -18.57 -1.59
N ARG A 239 -34.27 -18.20 -0.69
CA ARG A 239 -33.41 -19.16 0.00
C ARG A 239 -34.22 -19.90 1.08
N VAL A 240 -34.24 -21.22 1.03
CA VAL A 240 -35.02 -22.08 1.91
C VAL A 240 -34.17 -23.24 2.40
N LEU A 241 -34.50 -23.79 3.56
CA LEU A 241 -34.02 -25.10 3.96
C LEU A 241 -34.99 -26.14 3.41
N ASP A 242 -34.48 -27.19 2.77
CA ASP A 242 -35.31 -28.32 2.37
C ASP A 242 -35.69 -29.21 3.58
N GLY A 243 -36.52 -30.22 3.35
CA GLY A 243 -36.96 -31.15 4.40
C GLY A 243 -35.82 -31.99 5.03
N THR A 244 -34.62 -31.96 4.45
CA THR A 244 -33.41 -32.63 4.98
C THR A 244 -32.47 -31.64 5.69
N GLY A 245 -32.81 -30.35 5.72
CA GLY A 245 -32.01 -29.29 6.33
C GLY A 245 -30.92 -28.73 5.43
N ILE A 246 -30.92 -29.07 4.13
CA ILE A 246 -29.97 -28.52 3.16
C ILE A 246 -30.43 -27.14 2.74
N ASP A 247 -29.48 -26.20 2.67
CA ASP A 247 -29.72 -24.84 2.22
C ASP A 247 -29.83 -24.76 0.68
N MET A 248 -31.00 -24.34 0.22
CA MET A 248 -31.41 -24.35 -1.17
C MET A 248 -31.81 -22.96 -1.64
N LEU A 249 -31.49 -22.66 -2.89
CA LEU A 249 -31.98 -21.50 -3.63
C LEU A 249 -33.20 -21.94 -4.43
N ALA A 250 -34.40 -21.64 -3.96
CA ALA A 250 -35.65 -22.07 -4.58
C ALA A 250 -36.29 -20.97 -5.43
N GLY A 251 -36.84 -21.37 -6.57
CA GLY A 251 -37.79 -20.61 -7.37
C GLY A 251 -39.09 -21.39 -7.46
N TYR A 252 -40.21 -20.69 -7.42
CA TYR A 252 -41.53 -21.30 -7.35
C TYR A 252 -42.57 -20.50 -8.13
N ALA A 253 -43.51 -21.21 -8.75
CA ALA A 253 -44.58 -20.61 -9.54
C ALA A 253 -45.85 -21.49 -9.53
N PRO A 254 -47.04 -20.88 -9.39
CA PRO A 254 -48.30 -21.62 -9.38
C PRO A 254 -48.75 -21.99 -10.79
N VAL A 255 -49.39 -23.15 -10.92
CA VAL A 255 -50.12 -23.55 -12.13
C VAL A 255 -51.54 -23.01 -12.01
N ALA A 256 -51.91 -22.08 -12.89
CA ALA A 256 -53.19 -21.39 -12.81
C ALA A 256 -54.37 -22.36 -12.89
N GLY A 257 -55.35 -22.21 -11.99
CA GLY A 257 -56.61 -22.96 -12.03
C GLY A 257 -56.57 -24.41 -11.54
N THR A 258 -55.42 -24.94 -11.11
CA THR A 258 -55.29 -26.33 -10.61
C THR A 258 -55.00 -26.42 -9.12
N GLY A 259 -54.51 -25.33 -8.51
CA GLY A 259 -53.97 -25.34 -7.16
C GLY A 259 -52.62 -26.06 -7.05
N TRP A 260 -51.93 -26.32 -8.18
CA TRP A 260 -50.59 -26.93 -8.17
C TRP A 260 -49.51 -25.85 -8.08
N GLY A 261 -48.38 -26.22 -7.49
CA GLY A 261 -47.18 -25.41 -7.45
C GLY A 261 -45.99 -26.14 -8.07
N VAL A 262 -45.23 -25.44 -8.90
CA VAL A 262 -43.93 -25.93 -9.39
C VAL A 262 -42.83 -25.31 -8.53
N VAL A 263 -41.91 -26.14 -8.04
CA VAL A 263 -40.74 -25.68 -7.29
C VAL A 263 -39.46 -26.25 -7.92
N ALA A 264 -38.56 -25.34 -8.28
CA ALA A 264 -37.21 -25.65 -8.75
C ALA A 264 -36.20 -25.13 -7.72
N GLN A 265 -35.31 -25.99 -7.25
CA GLN A 265 -34.36 -25.63 -6.19
C GLN A 265 -32.97 -26.19 -6.44
N ARG A 266 -31.94 -25.42 -6.08
CA ARG A 266 -30.52 -25.83 -6.22
C ARG A 266 -29.80 -25.64 -4.88
N PRO A 267 -28.93 -26.58 -4.44
CA PRO A 267 -28.15 -26.40 -3.22
C PRO A 267 -27.23 -25.19 -3.31
N SER A 268 -27.25 -24.32 -2.29
CA SER A 268 -26.38 -23.15 -2.22
C SER A 268 -24.91 -23.55 -2.29
N ALA A 269 -24.53 -24.67 -1.65
CA ALA A 269 -23.16 -25.18 -1.70
C ALA A 269 -22.73 -25.56 -3.12
N ALA A 270 -23.62 -26.15 -3.93
CA ALA A 270 -23.33 -26.49 -5.32
C ALA A 270 -23.27 -25.25 -6.23
N THR A 271 -24.03 -24.19 -5.93
CA THR A 271 -23.90 -22.89 -6.60
C THR A 271 -22.57 -22.21 -6.25
N LEU A 272 -22.15 -22.29 -4.99
CA LEU A 272 -20.94 -21.64 -4.49
C LEU A 272 -19.66 -22.45 -4.76
N ALA A 273 -19.75 -23.74 -5.10
CA ALA A 273 -18.59 -24.56 -5.44
C ALA A 273 -17.79 -23.98 -6.62
N ALA A 274 -18.47 -23.32 -7.57
CA ALA A 274 -17.82 -22.63 -8.68
C ALA A 274 -17.06 -21.36 -8.25
N LEU A 275 -17.37 -20.79 -7.08
CA LEU A 275 -16.78 -19.54 -6.60
C LEU A 275 -15.28 -19.71 -6.31
N ASP A 276 -14.87 -20.82 -5.71
CA ASP A 276 -13.47 -21.06 -5.35
C ASP A 276 -12.56 -21.08 -6.58
N GLY A 277 -13.00 -21.73 -7.67
CA GLY A 277 -12.30 -21.74 -8.94
C GLY A 277 -12.18 -20.35 -9.55
N LEU A 278 -13.28 -19.59 -9.59
CA LEU A 278 -13.29 -18.21 -10.10
C LEU A 278 -12.38 -17.28 -9.29
N MET A 279 -12.35 -17.43 -7.96
CA MET A 279 -11.47 -16.64 -7.10
C MET A 279 -9.99 -16.97 -7.30
N LEU A 280 -9.66 -18.24 -7.53
CA LEU A 280 -8.30 -18.66 -7.86
C LEU A 280 -7.88 -18.10 -9.23
N GLU A 281 -8.75 -18.12 -10.23
CA GLU A 281 -8.49 -17.51 -11.54
C GLU A 281 -8.23 -16.00 -11.42
N ILE A 282 -9.05 -15.27 -10.65
CA ILE A 282 -8.84 -13.84 -10.39
C ILE A 282 -7.48 -13.60 -9.70
N LEU A 283 -7.12 -14.43 -8.72
CA LEU A 283 -5.84 -14.33 -8.03
C LEU A 283 -4.66 -14.55 -8.98
N LEU A 284 -4.71 -15.61 -9.79
CA LEU A 284 -3.68 -15.93 -10.79
C LEU A 284 -3.58 -14.85 -11.87
N ALA A 285 -4.72 -14.30 -12.31
CA ALA A 285 -4.77 -13.20 -13.28
C ALA A 285 -4.20 -11.89 -12.72
N ALA A 286 -4.30 -11.65 -11.41
CA ALA A 286 -3.73 -10.47 -10.76
C ALA A 286 -2.20 -10.57 -10.56
N LEU A 287 -1.66 -11.78 -10.39
CA LEU A 287 -0.25 -12.04 -10.13
C LEU A 287 0.74 -11.40 -11.14
N PRO A 288 0.54 -11.50 -12.48
CA PRO A 288 1.46 -10.90 -13.45
C PRO A 288 1.50 -9.36 -13.38
N PHE A 289 0.50 -8.70 -12.81
CA PHE A 289 0.51 -7.26 -12.56
C PHE A 289 1.10 -6.91 -11.18
N PHE A 290 0.90 -7.78 -10.20
CA PHE A 290 1.36 -7.57 -8.83
C PHE A 290 2.89 -7.63 -8.71
N ILE A 291 3.54 -8.60 -9.38
CA ILE A 291 4.99 -8.77 -9.36
C ILE A 291 5.75 -7.52 -9.89
N PRO A 292 5.48 -7.01 -11.11
CA PRO A 292 6.17 -5.82 -11.62
C PRO A 292 5.85 -4.57 -10.79
N MET A 293 4.64 -4.47 -10.22
CA MET A 293 4.29 -3.38 -9.31
C MET A 293 5.18 -3.38 -8.05
N LEU A 294 5.37 -4.54 -7.40
CA LEU A 294 6.28 -4.66 -6.25
C LEU A 294 7.74 -4.33 -6.64
N ALA A 295 8.19 -4.78 -7.81
CA ALA A 295 9.52 -4.46 -8.33
C ALA A 295 9.68 -2.94 -8.58
N ALA A 296 8.65 -2.29 -9.14
CA ALA A 296 8.61 -0.84 -9.35
C ALA A 296 8.65 -0.08 -8.02
N LEU A 297 7.85 -0.48 -7.01
CA LEU A 297 7.88 0.10 -5.66
C LEU A 297 9.27 -0.02 -5.02
N TRP A 298 9.91 -1.17 -5.16
CA TRP A 298 11.28 -1.39 -4.69
C TRP A 298 12.30 -0.49 -5.38
N TRP A 299 12.19 -0.34 -6.70
CA TRP A 299 13.06 0.50 -7.50
C TRP A 299 12.87 2.00 -7.19
N LEU A 300 11.62 2.47 -7.13
CA LEU A 300 11.27 3.85 -6.77
C LEU A 300 11.74 4.21 -5.36
N SER A 301 11.53 3.32 -4.37
CA SER A 301 12.04 3.54 -3.01
C SER A 301 13.57 3.71 -2.98
N LYS A 302 14.30 2.91 -3.78
CA LYS A 302 15.75 3.09 -3.93
C LYS A 302 16.09 4.45 -4.55
N LEU A 303 15.35 4.87 -5.56
CA LEU A 303 15.57 6.12 -6.28
C LEU A 303 15.34 7.35 -5.38
N ILE A 304 14.30 7.32 -4.55
CA ILE A 304 13.97 8.39 -3.59
C ILE A 304 15.00 8.48 -2.47
N VAL A 305 15.41 7.36 -1.86
CA VAL A 305 16.28 7.40 -0.66
C VAL A 305 17.76 7.60 -0.97
N ARG A 306 18.22 7.26 -2.19
CA ARG A 306 19.63 7.32 -2.58
C ARG A 306 20.30 8.69 -2.30
N PRO A 307 19.76 9.85 -2.72
CA PRO A 307 20.39 11.14 -2.47
C PRO A 307 20.53 11.48 -0.98
N LEU A 308 19.46 11.29 -0.19
CA LEU A 308 19.47 11.55 1.25
C LEU A 308 20.48 10.66 1.98
N ARG A 309 20.55 9.38 1.63
CA ARG A 309 21.52 8.45 2.22
C ARG A 309 22.96 8.85 1.90
N GLN A 310 23.23 9.29 0.67
CA GLN A 310 24.55 9.79 0.29
C GLN A 310 24.93 11.04 1.10
N LEU A 311 24.04 12.03 1.18
CA LEU A 311 24.25 13.23 1.99
C LEU A 311 24.49 12.89 3.47
N ALA A 312 23.67 12.02 4.06
CA ALA A 312 23.80 11.61 5.45
C ALA A 312 25.10 10.86 5.75
N ILE A 313 25.58 9.99 4.84
CA ILE A 313 26.86 9.28 5.02
C ILE A 313 28.04 10.24 4.92
N THR A 314 28.01 11.18 3.96
CA THR A 314 29.04 12.21 3.83
C THR A 314 29.03 13.14 5.05
N ALA A 315 27.86 13.46 5.60
CA ALA A 315 27.71 14.18 6.87
C ALA A 315 28.20 13.42 8.11
N ARG A 316 28.62 12.15 8.02
CA ARG A 316 29.23 11.45 9.17
C ARG A 316 30.75 11.45 9.14
N HIS A 317 31.37 11.66 7.99
CA HIS A 317 32.82 11.59 7.79
C HIS A 317 33.35 12.97 7.40
N TRP A 318 33.38 13.89 8.37
CA TRP A 318 33.73 15.32 8.19
C TRP A 318 35.24 15.54 8.00
N GLU A 319 35.81 15.02 6.92
CA GLU A 319 37.08 15.51 6.42
C GLU A 319 36.81 16.67 5.45
N PHE A 320 37.04 17.89 5.93
CA PHE A 320 36.49 19.15 5.39
C PHE A 320 36.74 19.40 3.89
N VAL A 321 37.85 18.90 3.33
CA VAL A 321 38.20 19.11 1.92
C VAL A 321 37.49 18.09 1.01
N SER A 322 37.44 16.83 1.41
CA SER A 322 36.82 15.75 0.62
C SER A 322 35.29 15.77 0.73
N ALA A 323 34.74 16.17 1.89
CA ALA A 323 33.30 16.23 2.12
C ALA A 323 32.59 17.24 1.20
N ARG A 324 33.19 18.42 0.95
CA ARG A 324 32.60 19.45 0.08
C ARG A 324 32.43 18.96 -1.36
N GLU A 325 33.45 18.29 -1.90
CA GLU A 325 33.40 17.74 -3.26
C GLU A 325 32.42 16.57 -3.36
N GLN A 326 32.41 15.70 -2.35
CA GLN A 326 31.49 14.56 -2.30
C GLN A 326 30.03 15.03 -2.27
N ILE A 327 29.68 16.03 -1.45
CA ILE A 327 28.33 16.61 -1.40
C ILE A 327 27.94 17.23 -2.75
N ARG A 328 28.87 17.94 -3.41
CA ARG A 328 28.62 18.52 -4.75
C ARG A 328 28.28 17.47 -5.79
N ARG A 329 28.91 16.29 -5.75
CA ARG A 329 28.68 15.18 -6.69
C ARG A 329 27.37 14.43 -6.45
N VAL A 330 26.70 14.62 -5.31
CA VAL A 330 25.39 14.00 -5.05
C VAL A 330 24.34 14.57 -6.01
N ARG A 331 23.67 13.67 -6.75
CA ARG A 331 22.56 14.00 -7.66
C ARG A 331 21.26 14.07 -6.88
N ALA A 332 20.93 15.24 -6.34
CA ALA A 332 19.64 15.52 -5.74
C ALA A 332 18.62 15.86 -6.84
N TRP A 333 17.69 14.94 -7.12
CA TRP A 333 16.73 15.08 -8.22
C TRP A 333 15.36 15.63 -7.79
N TYR A 334 15.13 15.73 -6.48
CA TYR A 334 13.90 16.28 -5.90
C TYR A 334 14.23 17.38 -4.90
N PHE A 335 13.22 18.22 -4.66
CA PHE A 335 13.34 19.48 -3.94
C PHE A 335 13.99 19.34 -2.56
N GLU A 336 13.51 18.42 -1.71
CA GLU A 336 14.00 18.28 -0.33
C GLU A 336 15.48 17.84 -0.29
N ALA A 337 15.90 16.94 -1.17
CA ALA A 337 17.29 16.53 -1.26
C ALA A 337 18.20 17.66 -1.76
N GLU A 338 17.69 18.51 -2.65
CA GLU A 338 18.42 19.66 -3.18
C GLU A 338 18.58 20.76 -2.13
N GLN A 339 17.50 21.08 -1.40
CA GLN A 339 17.54 22.02 -0.29
C GLN A 339 18.52 21.56 0.80
N LEU A 340 18.48 20.26 1.16
CA LEU A 340 19.42 19.72 2.14
C LEU A 340 20.88 19.81 1.65
N LYS A 341 21.12 19.52 0.37
CA LYS A 341 22.45 19.66 -0.24
C LYS A 341 22.96 21.10 -0.15
N PHE A 342 22.13 22.10 -0.46
CA PHE A 342 22.52 23.51 -0.37
C PHE A 342 22.79 23.94 1.07
N ALA A 343 21.88 23.64 2.00
CA ALA A 343 22.04 23.99 3.41
C ALA A 343 23.32 23.37 4.01
N MET A 344 23.67 22.14 3.63
CA MET A 344 24.92 21.51 4.05
C MET A 344 26.16 22.20 3.49
N LEU A 345 26.13 22.61 2.21
CA LEU A 345 27.26 23.31 1.58
C LEU A 345 27.48 24.71 2.20
N ASP A 346 26.39 25.43 2.47
CA ASP A 346 26.43 26.74 3.11
C ASP A 346 26.90 26.64 4.56
N GLY A 347 26.38 25.67 5.31
CA GLY A 347 26.83 25.37 6.68
C GLY A 347 28.33 25.06 6.74
N LEU A 348 28.85 24.27 5.79
CA LEU A 348 30.28 23.95 5.71
C LEU A 348 31.12 25.21 5.40
N ALA A 349 30.65 26.08 4.52
CA ALA A 349 31.33 27.33 4.19
C ALA A 349 31.40 28.28 5.41
N LEU A 350 30.30 28.43 6.15
CA LEU A 350 30.24 29.24 7.36
C LEU A 350 31.16 28.70 8.46
N LEU A 351 31.14 27.38 8.69
CA LEU A 351 32.02 26.74 9.67
C LEU A 351 33.51 26.96 9.34
N HIS A 352 33.87 26.84 8.06
CA HIS A 352 35.25 27.10 7.62
C HIS A 352 35.66 28.56 7.87
N GLY A 353 34.79 29.52 7.52
CA GLY A 353 35.05 30.94 7.79
C GLY A 353 35.26 31.23 9.28
N LYS A 354 34.44 30.63 10.14
CA LYS A 354 34.53 30.80 11.60
C LYS A 354 35.79 30.15 12.19
N LEU A 355 36.13 28.94 11.76
CA LEU A 355 37.38 28.26 12.18
C LEU A 355 38.61 29.04 11.73
N GLY A 356 38.62 29.56 10.50
CA GLY A 356 39.72 30.40 9.99
C GLY A 356 39.93 31.65 10.84
N ARG A 357 38.83 32.35 11.20
CA ARG A 357 38.88 33.53 12.06
C ARG A 357 39.35 33.21 13.48
N LEU A 358 38.81 32.17 14.11
CA LEU A 358 39.24 31.73 15.45
C LEU A 358 40.72 31.35 15.47
N ASN A 359 41.22 30.71 14.41
CA ASN A 359 42.62 30.36 14.32
C ASN A 359 43.51 31.61 14.21
N GLN A 360 43.08 32.64 13.47
CA GLN A 360 43.80 33.92 13.40
C GLN A 360 43.80 34.64 14.76
N GLU A 361 42.63 34.78 15.40
CA GLU A 361 42.49 35.41 16.72
C GLU A 361 43.32 34.69 17.81
N ASN A 362 43.58 33.38 17.66
CA ASN A 362 44.41 32.63 18.59
C ASN A 362 45.92 32.82 18.40
N LEU A 363 46.37 33.27 17.21
CA LEU A 363 47.79 33.35 16.86
C LEU A 363 48.35 34.78 16.81
N THR A 364 47.50 35.79 16.99
CA THR A 364 47.91 37.20 17.01
C THR A 364 47.76 37.84 18.39
N ASP A 365 48.54 38.90 18.65
CA ASP A 365 48.42 39.76 19.83
C ASP A 365 47.29 40.78 19.59
N PRO A 366 46.29 40.88 20.48
CA PRO A 366 45.12 41.72 20.26
C PRO A 366 45.43 43.22 20.28
N LEU A 367 46.52 43.66 20.90
CA LEU A 367 46.89 45.07 20.99
C LEU A 367 47.67 45.53 19.75
N THR A 368 48.67 44.75 19.32
CA THR A 368 49.59 45.16 18.24
C THR A 368 49.27 44.56 16.88
N GLY A 369 48.43 43.52 16.82
CA GLY A 369 48.14 42.76 15.60
C GLY A 369 49.29 41.88 15.10
N LEU A 370 50.42 41.86 15.80
CA LEU A 370 51.57 41.00 15.50
C LEU A 370 51.30 39.55 15.91
N THR A 371 52.21 38.63 15.56
CA THR A 371 52.11 37.24 16.02
C THR A 371 52.24 37.21 17.55
N ASN A 372 51.46 36.38 18.25
CA ASN A 372 51.64 36.19 19.69
C ASN A 372 52.64 35.06 19.97
N ARG A 373 52.98 34.85 21.25
CA ARG A 373 53.90 33.79 21.68
C ARG A 373 53.55 32.39 21.13
N ARG A 374 52.26 32.06 21.02
CA ARG A 374 51.80 30.77 20.47
C ARG A 374 52.09 30.66 18.96
N GLY A 375 51.81 31.73 18.20
CA GLY A 375 52.12 31.77 16.77
C GLY A 375 53.62 31.71 16.49
N LEU A 376 54.44 32.36 17.32
CA LEU A 376 55.91 32.26 17.25
C LEU A 376 56.39 30.83 17.45
N GLN A 377 55.88 30.14 18.48
CA GLN A 377 56.26 28.75 18.76
C GLN A 377 55.91 27.83 17.59
N LEU A 378 54.71 27.94 17.02
CA LEU A 378 54.31 27.15 15.85
C LEU A 378 55.20 27.40 14.64
N ALA A 379 55.63 28.64 14.42
CA ALA A 379 56.54 28.98 13.33
C ALA A 379 57.94 28.39 13.56
N LEU A 380 58.45 28.44 14.79
CA LEU A 380 59.73 27.83 15.16
C LEU A 380 59.71 26.31 14.98
N GLU A 381 58.67 25.63 15.45
CA GLU A 381 58.49 24.19 15.27
C GLU A 381 58.48 23.83 13.78
N ARG A 382 57.74 24.61 12.97
CA ARG A 382 57.70 24.44 11.51
C ARG A 382 59.05 24.65 10.85
N TRP A 383 59.75 25.73 11.17
CA TRP A 383 61.04 26.06 10.54
C TRP A 383 62.14 25.09 10.96
N GLN A 384 62.11 24.61 12.21
CA GLN A 384 63.00 23.56 12.70
C GLN A 384 62.77 22.23 11.96
N ALA A 385 61.51 21.82 11.79
CA ALA A 385 61.18 20.60 11.02
C ALA A 385 61.63 20.69 9.56
N GLN A 386 61.58 21.89 8.98
CA GLN A 386 62.06 22.19 7.62
C GLN A 386 63.58 22.40 7.53
N ARG A 387 64.30 22.39 8.66
CA ARG A 387 65.73 22.77 8.77
C ARG A 387 66.04 24.13 8.13
N ARG A 388 65.10 25.06 8.20
CA ARG A 388 65.26 26.42 7.65
C ARG A 388 66.06 27.27 8.62
N SER A 389 67.23 27.76 8.23
CA SER A 389 68.03 28.66 9.07
C SER A 389 67.33 30.01 9.25
N PHE A 390 67.53 30.64 10.40
CA PHE A 390 66.99 31.97 10.71
C PHE A 390 67.82 32.68 11.76
N ALA A 391 67.80 34.01 11.72
CA ALA A 391 68.27 34.85 12.81
C ALA A 391 67.11 35.25 13.73
N VAL A 392 67.44 35.45 15.01
CA VAL A 392 66.55 35.91 16.06
C VAL A 392 67.01 37.28 16.53
N ILE A 393 66.08 38.22 16.61
CA ILE A 393 66.30 39.50 17.29
C ILE A 393 65.31 39.59 18.44
N ALA A 394 65.79 39.53 19.67
CA ALA A 394 65.03 39.87 20.87
C ALA A 394 65.11 41.38 21.09
N VAL A 395 63.97 42.06 21.20
CA VAL A 395 63.87 43.52 21.31
C VAL A 395 63.03 43.88 22.52
N ASP A 396 63.45 44.88 23.27
CA ASP A 396 62.70 45.40 24.41
C ASP A 396 62.77 46.92 24.45
N ILE A 397 61.66 47.56 24.82
CA ILE A 397 61.55 49.01 24.92
C ILE A 397 62.21 49.48 26.23
N ASP A 398 63.28 50.27 26.09
CA ASP A 398 64.03 50.77 27.22
C ASP A 398 63.15 51.64 28.11
N HIS A 399 63.22 51.40 29.43
CA HIS A 399 62.49 52.17 30.43
C HIS A 399 60.96 52.20 30.22
N PHE A 400 60.37 51.20 29.56
CA PHE A 400 58.92 51.18 29.29
C PHE A 400 58.05 51.31 30.55
N LYS A 401 58.49 50.75 31.68
CA LYS A 401 57.81 50.95 32.97
C LYS A 401 57.70 52.45 33.33
N GLN A 402 58.73 53.25 33.09
CA GLN A 402 58.69 54.70 33.35
C GLN A 402 57.69 55.41 32.42
N VAL A 403 57.54 54.93 31.19
CA VAL A 403 56.51 55.43 30.26
C VAL A 403 55.12 55.17 30.82
N ASN A 404 54.85 53.94 31.30
CA ASN A 404 53.57 53.62 31.95
C ASN A 404 53.35 54.43 33.22
N ASP A 405 54.37 54.55 34.07
CA ASP A 405 54.27 55.25 35.35
C ASP A 405 54.04 56.76 35.15
N SER A 406 54.58 57.35 34.07
CA SER A 406 54.49 58.80 33.80
C SER A 406 53.26 59.19 32.97
N TYR A 407 52.83 58.35 32.03
CA TYR A 407 51.79 58.69 31.04
C TYR A 407 50.54 57.79 31.13
N GLY A 408 50.55 56.80 32.01
CA GLY A 408 49.48 55.81 32.15
C GLY A 408 49.55 54.70 31.09
N HIS A 409 48.89 53.58 31.40
CA HIS A 409 48.90 52.38 30.56
C HIS A 409 48.31 52.61 29.16
N ASP A 410 47.30 53.47 29.01
CA ASP A 410 46.70 53.76 27.69
C ASP A 410 47.70 54.38 26.72
N ILE A 411 48.59 55.26 27.21
CA ILE A 411 49.65 55.87 26.39
C ILE A 411 50.77 54.84 26.15
N GLY A 412 51.11 54.03 27.15
CA GLY A 412 52.01 52.89 26.98
C GLY A 412 51.57 51.92 25.89
N ASP A 413 50.28 51.59 25.84
CA ASP A 413 49.68 50.75 24.81
C ASP A 413 49.80 51.36 23.41
N ARG A 414 49.59 52.67 23.29
CA ARG A 414 49.84 53.40 22.03
C ARG A 414 51.31 53.39 21.63
N VAL A 415 52.24 53.45 22.60
CA VAL A 415 53.68 53.32 22.36
C VAL A 415 54.01 51.92 21.83
N LEU A 416 53.42 50.86 22.41
CA LEU A 416 53.58 49.49 21.92
C LEU A 416 53.05 49.32 20.49
N GLN A 417 51.89 49.90 20.18
CA GLN A 417 51.31 49.93 18.82
C GLN A 417 52.13 50.78 17.84
N HIS A 418 52.82 51.81 18.32
CA HIS A 418 53.72 52.62 17.51
C HIS A 418 54.98 51.83 17.16
N VAL A 419 55.63 51.23 18.17
CA VAL A 419 56.82 50.39 17.99
C VAL A 419 56.51 49.17 17.13
N SER A 420 55.35 48.51 17.31
CA SER A 420 54.95 47.38 16.45
C SER A 420 54.85 47.75 14.97
N ARG A 421 54.31 48.93 14.65
CA ARG A 421 54.23 49.45 13.27
C ARG A 421 55.60 49.75 12.70
N LEU A 422 56.51 50.31 13.50
CA LEU A 422 57.89 50.57 13.09
C LEU A 422 58.64 49.25 12.82
N LEU A 423 58.48 48.25 13.71
CA LEU A 423 59.02 46.91 13.52
C LEU A 423 58.51 46.31 12.19
N ALA A 424 57.20 46.37 11.95
CA ALA A 424 56.59 45.87 10.70
C ALA A 424 57.09 46.60 9.45
N SER A 425 57.36 47.91 9.53
CA SER A 425 57.75 48.73 8.37
C SER A 425 59.14 48.40 7.81
N VAL A 426 60.04 47.82 8.61
CA VAL A 426 61.40 47.49 8.18
C VAL A 426 61.63 45.99 8.02
N SER A 427 60.60 45.19 8.29
CA SER A 427 60.57 43.74 8.09
C SER A 427 60.04 43.39 6.71
N ARG A 428 60.54 42.29 6.17
CA ARG A 428 60.08 41.70 4.91
C ARG A 428 58.81 40.90 5.16
N SER A 429 58.06 40.60 4.10
CA SER A 429 56.90 39.71 4.16
C SER A 429 57.22 38.28 4.63
N SER A 430 58.48 37.86 4.51
CA SER A 430 58.98 36.58 4.99
C SER A 430 59.32 36.56 6.49
N ASP A 431 59.46 37.72 7.11
CA ASP A 431 59.91 37.86 8.49
C ASP A 431 58.73 37.66 9.43
N LEU A 432 58.96 37.03 10.58
CA LEU A 432 57.94 36.87 11.60
C LEU A 432 58.23 37.81 12.75
N ILE A 433 57.27 38.66 13.08
CA ILE A 433 57.35 39.57 14.22
C ILE A 433 56.35 39.09 15.26
N CYS A 434 56.85 38.87 16.46
CA CYS A 434 56.08 38.42 17.61
C CYS A 434 56.14 39.45 18.74
N ARG A 435 55.03 39.63 19.46
CA ARG A 435 55.04 40.22 20.80
C ARG A 435 54.93 39.09 21.82
N GLY A 436 55.96 38.91 22.64
CA GLY A 436 56.04 37.83 23.63
C GLY A 436 55.14 38.07 24.86
N GLY A 437 54.95 39.35 25.20
CA GLY A 437 54.20 39.85 26.34
C GLY A 437 54.85 41.14 26.85
N GLY A 438 54.11 42.02 27.54
CA GLY A 438 54.65 43.30 28.02
C GLY A 438 55.22 44.17 26.88
N GLU A 439 56.47 44.57 27.02
CA GLU A 439 57.28 45.37 26.07
C GLU A 439 58.23 44.55 25.19
N GLU A 440 58.15 43.22 25.25
CA GLU A 440 59.07 42.32 24.57
C GLU A 440 58.59 41.94 23.16
N PHE A 441 59.46 42.15 22.18
CA PHE A 441 59.27 41.74 20.80
C PHE A 441 60.35 40.74 20.38
N THR A 442 59.99 39.83 19.49
CA THR A 442 60.93 38.87 18.88
C THR A 442 60.72 38.86 17.38
N LEU A 443 61.80 39.06 16.63
CA LEU A 443 61.80 38.93 15.18
C LEU A 443 62.54 37.65 14.79
N LEU A 444 61.92 36.87 13.91
CA LEU A 444 62.58 35.76 13.23
C LEU A 444 62.80 36.14 11.76
N LEU A 445 64.06 36.18 11.35
CA LEU A 445 64.48 36.56 10.01
C LEU A 445 64.98 35.30 9.29
N PRO A 446 64.17 34.66 8.44
CA PRO A 446 64.61 33.45 7.75
C PRO A 446 65.77 33.76 6.81
N GLU A 447 66.68 32.81 6.66
CA GLU A 447 67.81 32.86 5.70
C GLU A 447 68.67 34.13 5.82
N THR A 448 68.72 34.71 7.02
CA THR A 448 69.47 35.94 7.32
C THR A 448 70.66 35.60 8.20
N SER A 449 71.86 36.04 7.82
CA SER A 449 73.08 35.83 8.63
C SER A 449 73.03 36.61 9.95
N LEU A 450 73.93 36.28 10.87
CA LEU A 450 74.03 36.96 12.15
C LEU A 450 74.33 38.47 11.98
N GLU A 451 75.23 38.81 11.07
CA GLU A 451 75.61 40.19 10.74
C GLU A 451 74.46 40.94 10.06
N GLY A 452 73.73 40.28 9.16
CA GLY A 452 72.55 40.84 8.51
C GLY A 452 71.45 41.14 9.52
N ALA A 453 71.25 40.26 10.50
CA ALA A 453 70.31 40.49 11.58
C ALA A 453 70.74 41.62 12.53
N LEU A 454 72.04 41.77 12.79
CA LEU A 454 72.55 42.92 13.54
C LEU A 454 72.27 44.24 12.82
N GLN A 455 72.48 44.29 11.50
CA GLN A 455 72.15 45.48 10.71
C GLN A 455 70.66 45.82 10.76
N VAL A 456 69.79 44.81 10.73
CA VAL A 456 68.34 45.01 10.90
C VAL A 456 68.03 45.53 12.31
N ALA A 457 68.66 44.98 13.35
CA ALA A 457 68.49 45.42 14.73
C ALA A 457 68.94 46.87 14.95
N GLU A 458 70.09 47.27 14.40
CA GLU A 458 70.59 48.65 14.47
C GLU A 458 69.71 49.62 13.66
N ARG A 459 69.22 49.21 12.49
CA ARG A 459 68.26 50.00 11.71
C ARG A 459 66.96 50.21 12.48
N LEU A 460 66.43 49.17 13.11
CA LEU A 460 65.24 49.23 13.96
C LEU A 460 65.43 50.21 15.11
N ARG A 461 66.54 50.06 15.84
CA ARG A 461 66.91 50.94 16.93
C ARG A 461 67.04 52.41 16.50
N GLY A 462 67.73 52.65 15.39
CA GLY A 462 67.88 53.98 14.79
C GLY A 462 66.53 54.60 14.44
N LEU A 463 65.65 53.84 13.77
CA LEU A 463 64.31 54.29 13.41
C LEU A 463 63.48 54.65 14.66
N ILE A 464 63.46 53.78 15.67
CA ILE A 464 62.64 53.98 16.88
C ILE A 464 63.15 55.17 17.70
N SER A 465 64.46 55.33 17.84
CA SER A 465 65.07 56.45 18.60
C SER A 465 64.90 57.83 17.96
N HIS A 466 64.57 57.90 16.66
CA HIS A 466 64.35 59.16 15.94
C HIS A 466 62.86 59.41 15.57
N ALA A 467 61.98 58.44 15.84
CA ALA A 467 60.55 58.59 15.62
C ALA A 467 59.87 59.16 16.88
N PRO A 468 59.16 60.30 16.79
CA PRO A 468 58.38 60.81 17.91
C PRO A 468 57.34 59.78 18.34
N SER A 469 57.41 59.34 19.60
CA SER A 469 56.43 58.39 20.13
C SER A 469 55.14 59.12 20.56
N PRO A 470 54.03 58.39 20.80
CA PRO A 470 52.78 58.97 21.28
C PRO A 470 52.85 59.74 22.61
N THR A 471 53.95 59.67 23.36
CA THR A 471 54.20 60.49 24.55
C THR A 471 54.67 61.91 24.22
N GLY A 472 54.99 62.19 22.95
CA GLY A 472 55.67 63.43 22.53
C GLY A 472 57.19 63.40 22.72
N SER A 473 57.74 62.32 23.29
CA SER A 473 59.18 62.09 23.47
C SER A 473 59.67 60.90 22.64
N PHE A 474 60.98 60.79 22.45
CA PHE A 474 61.60 59.63 21.81
C PHE A 474 61.68 58.46 22.80
N VAL A 475 61.45 57.24 22.31
CA VAL A 475 61.69 56.00 23.06
C VAL A 475 62.86 55.26 22.43
N THR A 476 63.63 54.52 23.21
CA THR A 476 64.73 53.71 22.70
C THR A 476 64.45 52.23 22.90
N VAL A 477 65.15 51.39 22.15
CA VAL A 477 65.08 49.94 22.30
C VAL A 477 66.47 49.36 22.45
N SER A 478 66.58 48.31 23.23
CA SER A 478 67.74 47.42 23.23
C SER A 478 67.41 46.16 22.44
N ALA A 479 68.42 45.59 21.77
CA ALA A 479 68.25 44.40 20.97
C ALA A 479 69.37 43.38 21.22
N GLY A 480 69.01 42.10 21.24
CA GLY A 480 69.92 40.97 21.29
C GLY A 480 69.75 40.07 20.06
N VAL A 481 70.86 39.72 19.42
CA VAL A 481 70.85 39.01 18.13
C VAL A 481 71.55 37.66 18.24
N ALA A 482 70.91 36.59 17.75
CA ALA A 482 71.49 35.26 17.64
C ALA A 482 71.05 34.58 16.33
N HIS A 483 71.73 33.51 15.92
CA HIS A 483 71.43 32.81 14.67
C HIS A 483 71.30 31.30 14.87
N TRP A 484 70.32 30.66 14.25
CA TRP A 484 70.18 29.21 14.21
C TRP A 484 70.49 28.65 12.81
N PRO A 485 71.37 27.64 12.67
CA PRO A 485 72.06 26.90 13.73
C PRO A 485 73.43 27.49 14.15
N GLY A 486 73.81 28.68 13.65
CA GLY A 486 75.18 29.19 13.77
C GLY A 486 75.64 29.55 15.20
N SER A 487 74.74 30.00 16.07
CA SER A 487 75.06 30.37 17.46
C SER A 487 74.89 29.21 18.44
N ALA A 488 73.97 28.27 18.15
CA ALA A 488 73.77 27.04 18.93
C ALA A 488 72.99 25.99 18.13
N ALA A 489 73.15 24.72 18.52
CA ALA A 489 72.53 23.58 17.84
C ALA A 489 71.00 23.50 18.00
N SER A 490 70.45 23.94 19.13
CA SER A 490 69.00 23.91 19.40
C SER A 490 68.38 25.31 19.30
N VAL A 491 67.15 25.37 18.76
CA VAL A 491 66.37 26.62 18.67
C VAL A 491 66.18 27.27 20.04
N ALA A 492 65.89 26.48 21.07
CA ALA A 492 65.74 26.97 22.44
C ALA A 492 67.04 27.62 22.97
N ALA A 493 68.21 27.06 22.66
CA ALA A 493 69.48 27.66 23.03
C ALA A 493 69.75 28.97 22.27
N VAL A 494 69.38 29.07 20.99
CA VAL A 494 69.52 30.32 20.21
C VAL A 494 68.61 31.42 20.76
N LEU A 495 67.36 31.12 21.11
CA LEU A 495 66.47 32.10 21.75
C LEU A 495 67.05 32.61 23.07
N ARG A 496 67.57 31.71 23.91
CA ARG A 496 68.24 32.09 25.17
C ARG A 496 69.47 32.97 24.93
N LEU A 497 70.28 32.67 23.91
CA LEU A 497 71.44 33.48 23.56
C LEU A 497 71.06 34.88 23.06
N ALA A 498 69.94 35.01 22.33
CA ALA A 498 69.40 36.31 21.93
C ALA A 498 68.93 37.12 23.15
N ASP A 499 68.25 36.48 24.10
CA ASP A 499 67.82 37.12 25.36
C ASP A 499 69.01 37.54 26.25
N GLU A 500 70.04 36.69 26.38
CA GLU A 500 71.28 37.05 27.09
C GLU A 500 72.00 38.23 26.42
N ALA A 501 71.99 38.29 25.09
CA ALA A 501 72.56 39.43 24.34
C ALA A 501 71.74 40.71 24.56
N LEU A 502 70.41 40.61 24.61
CA LEU A 502 69.54 41.72 24.95
C LEU A 502 69.79 42.22 26.38
N TYR A 503 69.97 41.30 27.33
CA TYR A 503 70.33 41.64 28.70
C TYR A 503 71.68 42.36 28.79
N ARG A 504 72.68 41.93 28.00
CA ARG A 504 73.97 42.66 27.86
C ARG A 504 73.75 44.05 27.26
N ALA A 505 72.91 44.20 26.24
CA ALA A 505 72.59 45.50 25.66
C ALA A 505 71.99 46.46 26.72
N LYS A 506 71.07 45.95 27.56
CA LYS A 506 70.48 46.74 28.65
C LYS A 506 71.49 47.12 29.73
N ARG A 507 72.40 46.22 30.11
CA ARG A 507 73.44 46.51 31.12
C ARG A 507 74.53 47.43 30.61
N GLY A 508 74.87 47.35 29.33
CA GLY A 508 75.90 48.17 28.69
C GLY A 508 75.54 49.65 28.55
N GLY A 509 74.33 50.08 28.95
CA GLY A 509 73.88 51.46 28.83
C GLY A 509 72.65 51.66 27.93
N ARG A 510 71.98 50.56 27.52
CA ARG A 510 70.76 50.56 26.69
C ARG A 510 70.96 51.18 25.30
N ASN A 511 69.88 51.30 24.53
CA ASN A 511 69.86 51.86 23.18
C ASN A 511 71.00 51.33 22.29
N ARG A 512 71.10 50.00 22.17
CA ARG A 512 72.11 49.31 21.36
C ARG A 512 71.66 47.90 20.97
N ALA A 513 72.21 47.36 19.88
CA ALA A 513 72.11 45.94 19.55
C ALA A 513 73.40 45.20 19.90
N VAL A 514 73.29 43.98 20.46
CA VAL A 514 74.43 43.14 20.83
C VAL A 514 74.26 41.75 20.20
N MET A 515 75.35 41.18 19.66
CA MET A 515 75.34 39.81 19.15
C MET A 515 75.66 38.78 20.24
N ALA A 516 75.11 37.59 20.12
CA ALA A 516 75.53 36.42 20.88
C ALA A 516 77.02 36.11 20.59
N GLY A 517 77.85 36.05 21.64
CA GLY A 517 79.29 35.76 21.51
C GLY A 517 80.23 36.98 21.45
N GLN A 518 79.73 38.21 21.47
CA GLN A 518 80.57 39.41 21.65
C GLN A 518 80.95 39.61 23.13
N THR A 519 82.26 39.54 23.44
CA THR A 519 82.86 39.98 24.71
C THR A 519 83.25 41.45 24.58
N GLU A 520 82.99 42.28 25.61
CA GLU A 520 83.31 43.73 25.59
C GLU A 520 84.81 43.97 25.33
N VAL A 521 85.12 44.78 24.31
CA VAL A 521 86.43 45.40 24.12
C VAL A 521 86.45 46.70 24.92
N GLY A 522 87.20 46.74 26.01
CA GLY A 522 87.47 47.97 26.76
C GLY A 522 88.41 48.90 25.98
N SER A 523 88.04 50.17 25.92
CA SER A 523 88.86 51.30 25.45
C SER A 523 89.69 51.90 26.60
N GLU A 524 90.82 52.56 26.24
CA GLU A 524 91.84 53.30 27.03
C GLU A 524 93.15 52.48 27.21
N ASP A 525 94.35 52.94 26.83
CA ASP A 525 94.89 54.30 26.72
C ASP A 525 95.88 54.49 25.54
N VAL A 526 95.88 55.71 24.99
CA VAL A 526 96.94 56.27 24.14
C VAL A 526 97.85 57.13 25.03
N PRO A 527 99.19 56.97 25.04
CA PRO A 527 100.07 58.01 25.54
C PRO A 527 100.52 58.93 24.40
N VAL A 528 100.27 60.22 24.60
CA VAL A 528 100.99 61.32 23.98
C VAL A 528 102.33 61.48 24.72
N GLY A 529 103.44 61.51 23.98
CA GLY A 529 104.79 61.75 24.50
C GLY A 529 105.86 61.13 23.63
#